data_AF-A0A2E5Y7K8-F1
#
_entry.id   AF-A0A2E5Y7K8-F1
#
_cell.length_a   1.000
_cell.length_b   1.000
_cell.length_c   1.000
_cell.angle_alpha   90.00
_cell.angle_beta   90.00
_cell.angle_gamma   90.00
#
_symmetry.space_group_name_H-M   'P 1'
#
loop_
_entity.id
_entity.type
_entity.pdbx_description
1 polymer ?
#
loop_
_entity_poly.entity_id
_entity_poly.type
_entity_poly.pdbx_seq_one_letter_code
_entity_poly.pdbx_strand_id
1 'polypeptide(L)'
;MGDLSELSTFCDYFNTFDFKIIRISIISDAQYLYCPTAILLNINYSAASACHLKALYQHSITLIIVFSETKVDHKIGVGILEVGTDDFLTLPVSPRE
;
A
#
# COMPACT_ATOMS: atom_id res chain seq x y z
N MET A 1 16.36 7.87 4.42
CA MET A 1 15.52 7.72 5.63
C MET A 1 14.32 8.60 5.39
N GLY A 2 13.26 8.01 4.83
CA GLY A 2 12.00 8.72 4.60
C GLY A 2 11.35 9.03 5.93
N ASP A 3 10.80 10.23 6.05
CA ASP A 3 10.13 10.70 7.25
C ASP A 3 8.84 9.87 7.44
N LEU A 4 8.79 9.06 8.50
CA LEU A 4 7.63 8.23 8.85
C LEU A 4 6.42 9.09 9.32
N SER A 5 6.57 10.41 9.37
CA SER A 5 5.55 11.37 9.80
C SER A 5 4.25 11.29 8.99
N GLU A 6 4.34 11.04 7.68
CA GLU A 6 3.16 10.93 6.82
C GLU A 6 2.37 9.64 7.08
N LEU A 7 3.08 8.52 7.31
CA LEU A 7 2.43 7.27 7.67
C LEU A 7 1.77 7.32 9.05
N SER A 8 2.35 8.04 10.02
CA SER A 8 1.63 8.34 11.27
C SER A 8 0.35 9.12 11.02
N THR A 9 0.38 10.11 10.13
CA THR A 9 -0.80 10.93 9.82
C THR A 9 -1.94 10.10 9.24
N PHE A 10 -1.65 9.16 8.34
CA PHE A 10 -2.65 8.21 7.83
C PHE A 10 -3.21 7.31 8.92
N CYS A 11 -2.34 6.77 9.79
CA CYS A 11 -2.78 5.91 10.89
C CYS A 11 -3.71 6.66 11.84
N ASP A 12 -3.33 7.88 12.21
CA ASP A 12 -4.10 8.73 13.11
C ASP A 12 -5.45 9.10 12.49
N TYR A 13 -5.48 9.42 11.20
CA TYR A 13 -6.72 9.68 10.47
C TYR A 13 -7.65 8.46 10.47
N PHE A 14 -7.17 7.27 10.08
CA PHE A 14 -8.01 6.08 10.02
C PHE A 14 -8.45 5.57 11.41
N ASN A 15 -7.65 5.81 12.45
CA ASN A 15 -8.07 5.53 13.83
C ASN A 15 -9.31 6.34 14.24
N THR A 16 -9.58 7.51 13.64
CA THR A 16 -10.82 8.28 13.93
C THR A 16 -12.10 7.61 13.41
N PHE A 17 -11.98 6.60 12.55
CA PHE A 17 -13.08 5.81 11.99
C PHE A 17 -13.09 4.36 12.53
N ASP A 18 -12.46 4.10 13.67
CA ASP A 18 -12.39 2.79 14.33
C ASP A 18 -11.71 1.68 13.50
N PHE A 19 -10.87 2.04 12.52
CA PHE A 19 -10.04 1.05 11.83
C PHE A 19 -8.91 0.57 12.72
N LYS A 20 -8.75 -0.75 12.82
CA LYS A 20 -7.58 -1.36 13.46
C LYS A 20 -6.40 -1.35 12.48
N ILE A 21 -5.43 -0.48 12.74
CA ILE A 21 -4.21 -0.43 11.92
C ILE A 21 -3.20 -1.48 12.40
N ILE A 22 -2.79 -2.35 11.48
CA ILE A 22 -1.74 -3.34 11.71
C ILE A 22 -0.58 -3.00 10.79
N ARG A 23 0.58 -2.65 11.38
CA ARG A 23 1.80 -2.38 10.63
C ARG A 23 2.61 -3.66 10.49
N ILE A 24 2.94 -4.00 9.26
CA ILE A 24 3.83 -5.12 8.92
C ILE A 24 5.05 -4.56 8.17
N SER A 25 6.23 -5.07 8.49
CA SER A 25 7.48 -4.65 7.82
C SER A 25 7.84 -5.56 6.65
N ILE A 26 7.27 -6.77 6.59
CA ILE A 26 7.57 -7.78 5.59
C ILE A 26 6.24 -8.30 5.02
N ILE A 27 6.10 -8.28 3.70
CA ILE A 27 4.85 -8.68 3.03
C ILE A 27 4.49 -10.14 3.29
N SER A 28 5.47 -11.02 3.53
CA SER A 28 5.24 -12.41 3.90
C SER A 28 4.49 -12.56 5.22
N ASP A 29 4.56 -11.58 6.13
CA ASP A 29 3.84 -11.62 7.39
C ASP A 29 2.35 -11.28 7.21
N ALA A 30 1.98 -10.70 6.06
CA ALA A 30 0.59 -10.41 5.71
C ALA A 30 -0.26 -11.68 5.62
N GLN A 31 0.34 -12.84 5.34
CA GLN A 31 -0.36 -14.12 5.22
C GLN A 31 -1.01 -14.58 6.55
N TYR A 32 -0.58 -14.01 7.67
CA TYR A 32 -1.13 -14.29 9.00
C TYR A 32 -2.26 -13.33 9.39
N LEU A 33 -2.59 -12.35 8.54
CA LEU A 33 -3.67 -11.41 8.77
C LEU A 33 -4.99 -12.01 8.26
N TYR A 34 -5.94 -12.24 9.17
CA TYR A 34 -7.28 -12.70 8.82
C TYR A 34 -8.03 -11.57 8.09
N CYS A 35 -8.06 -11.64 6.76
CA CYS A 35 -8.90 -10.84 5.86
C CYS A 35 -8.91 -9.32 6.16
N PRO A 36 -7.82 -8.59 5.89
CA PRO A 36 -7.82 -7.13 6.00
C PRO A 36 -8.86 -6.49 5.05
N THR A 37 -9.49 -5.40 5.50
CA THR A 37 -10.40 -4.60 4.65
C THR A 37 -9.66 -3.90 3.51
N ALA A 38 -8.46 -3.39 3.82
CA ALA A 38 -7.56 -2.77 2.86
C ALA A 38 -6.10 -3.03 3.26
N ILE A 39 -5.23 -3.07 2.26
CA ILE A 39 -3.78 -3.15 2.41
C ILE A 39 -3.20 -1.89 1.79
N LEU A 40 -2.48 -1.11 2.61
CA LEU A 40 -1.68 0.01 2.15
C LEU A 40 -0.22 -0.43 2.07
N LEU A 41 0.35 -0.37 0.88
CA LEU A 41 1.70 -0.88 0.62
C LEU A 41 2.64 0.25 0.19
N ASN A 42 3.65 0.52 1.03
CA ASN A 42 4.78 1.36 0.63
C ASN A 42 5.70 0.55 -0.28
N ILE A 43 5.88 0.97 -1.53
CA ILE A 43 6.80 0.27 -2.44
C ILE A 43 7.79 1.24 -3.06
N ASN A 44 9.07 0.91 -2.92
CA ASN A 44 10.08 1.30 -3.90
C ASN A 44 9.95 0.34 -5.09
N TYR A 45 9.22 0.75 -6.13
CA TYR A 45 8.79 -0.15 -7.21
C TYR A 45 9.98 -0.82 -7.91
N SER A 46 9.93 -2.15 -8.00
CA SER A 46 10.90 -3.00 -8.70
C SER A 46 10.17 -4.19 -9.33
N ALA A 47 10.82 -4.90 -10.25
CA ALA A 47 10.25 -6.12 -10.86
C ALA A 47 9.91 -7.19 -9.81
N ALA A 48 10.71 -7.32 -8.74
CA ALA A 48 10.42 -8.21 -7.62
C ALA A 48 9.17 -7.77 -6.85
N SER A 49 8.92 -6.46 -6.75
CA SER A 49 7.73 -5.90 -6.10
C SER A 49 6.46 -6.25 -6.87
N ALA A 50 6.51 -6.21 -8.21
CA ALA A 50 5.38 -6.58 -9.06
C ALA A 50 4.98 -8.06 -8.90
N CYS A 51 5.93 -8.98 -8.81
CA CYS A 51 5.63 -10.40 -8.57
C CYS A 51 4.90 -10.62 -7.23
N HIS A 52 5.35 -9.96 -6.16
CA HIS A 52 4.71 -10.09 -4.84
C HIS A 52 3.32 -9.43 -4.80
N LEU A 53 3.15 -8.27 -5.44
CA LEU A 53 1.84 -7.63 -5.60
C LEU A 53 0.85 -8.54 -6.33
N LYS A 54 1.30 -9.17 -7.43
CA LYS A 54 0.46 -10.10 -8.19
C LYS A 54 0.02 -11.29 -7.35
N ALA A 55 0.93 -11.87 -6.58
CA ALA A 55 0.61 -12.98 -5.69
C ALA A 55 -0.39 -12.55 -4.61
N LEU A 56 -0.22 -11.36 -4.04
CA LEU A 56 -1.14 -10.82 -3.04
C LEU A 56 -2.56 -10.63 -3.61
N TYR A 57 -2.67 -10.05 -4.81
CA TYR A 57 -3.94 -9.87 -5.52
C TYR A 57 -4.61 -11.20 -5.86
N GLN A 58 -3.86 -12.17 -6.39
CA GLN A 58 -4.44 -13.46 -6.81
C GLN A 58 -5.02 -14.28 -5.65
N HIS A 59 -4.59 -14.01 -4.41
CA HIS A 59 -5.01 -14.74 -3.22
C HIS A 59 -5.93 -13.94 -2.30
N SER A 60 -6.34 -12.74 -2.67
CA SER A 60 -7.18 -11.88 -1.82
C SER A 60 -8.22 -11.09 -2.62
N ILE A 61 -9.37 -10.86 -1.99
CA ILE A 61 -10.38 -9.88 -2.44
C ILE A 61 -10.21 -8.52 -1.73
N THR A 62 -9.13 -8.38 -0.96
CA THR A 62 -8.83 -7.15 -0.22
C THR A 62 -8.43 -6.03 -1.18
N LEU A 63 -8.89 -4.81 -0.87
CA LEU A 63 -8.46 -3.59 -1.54
C LEU A 63 -6.95 -3.37 -1.34
N ILE A 64 -6.19 -3.23 -2.42
CA ILE A 64 -4.74 -2.99 -2.39
C ILE A 64 -4.46 -1.59 -2.92
N ILE A 65 -4.02 -0.71 -2.04
CA ILE A 65 -3.57 0.64 -2.39
C ILE A 65 -2.06 0.70 -2.24
N VAL A 66 -1.38 1.10 -3.30
CA VAL A 66 0.07 1.29 -3.28
C VAL A 66 0.38 2.76 -3.13
N PHE A 67 1.37 3.09 -2.31
CA PHE A 67 1.87 4.46 -2.22
C PHE A 67 3.39 4.52 -2.33
N SER A 68 3.88 5.65 -2.82
CA SER A 68 5.31 5.93 -2.97
C SER A 68 5.66 7.28 -2.37
N GLU A 69 6.71 7.34 -1.57
CA GLU A 69 7.32 8.59 -1.06
C GLU A 69 8.10 9.35 -2.14
N THR A 70 8.35 8.72 -3.29
CA THR A 70 9.09 9.33 -4.38
C THR A 70 8.21 9.45 -5.61
N LYS A 71 8.44 10.53 -6.38
CA LYS A 71 7.77 10.71 -7.66
C LYS A 71 8.19 9.58 -8.60
N VAL A 72 7.23 8.78 -9.02
CA VAL A 72 7.43 7.70 -10.00
C VAL A 72 7.04 8.16 -11.41
N ASP A 73 7.66 7.52 -12.40
CA ASP A 73 7.25 7.66 -13.80
C ASP A 73 5.79 7.16 -13.96
N HIS A 74 5.00 7.83 -14.78
CA HIS A 74 3.65 7.42 -15.16
C HIS A 74 3.60 5.96 -15.62
N LYS A 75 4.61 5.46 -16.36
CA LYS A 75 4.68 4.05 -16.77
C LYS A 75 4.76 3.08 -15.60
N ILE A 76 5.44 3.48 -14.52
CA ILE A 76 5.53 2.69 -13.29
C ILE A 76 4.16 2.69 -12.61
N GLY A 77 3.51 3.85 -12.49
CA GLY A 77 2.16 3.95 -11.92
C GLY A 77 1.15 3.07 -12.64
N VAL A 78 1.13 3.12 -13.99
CA VAL A 78 0.29 2.23 -14.81
C VAL A 78 0.64 0.77 -14.58
N GLY A 79 1.94 0.45 -14.56
CA GLY A 79 2.41 -0.92 -14.32
C GLY A 79 1.95 -1.48 -12.98
N ILE A 80 1.90 -0.66 -11.92
CA ILE A 80 1.37 -1.04 -10.59
C ILE A 80 -0.11 -1.41 -10.68
N LEU A 81 -0.92 -0.55 -11.30
CA LEU A 81 -2.36 -0.77 -11.48
C LEU A 81 -2.64 -2.04 -12.31
N GLU A 82 -1.86 -2.27 -13.37
CA GLU A 82 -1.98 -3.47 -14.22
C GLU A 82 -1.68 -4.78 -13.48
N VAL A 83 -1.00 -4.75 -12.33
CA VAL A 83 -0.77 -5.94 -11.50
C VAL A 83 -2.02 -6.35 -10.69
N GLY A 84 -3.03 -5.49 -10.64
CA GLY A 84 -4.29 -5.73 -9.93
C GLY A 84 -4.47 -4.90 -8.65
N THR A 85 -3.69 -3.83 -8.46
CA THR A 85 -3.91 -2.90 -7.34
C THR A 85 -5.08 -1.97 -7.66
N ASP A 86 -5.85 -1.59 -6.64
CA ASP A 86 -7.02 -0.74 -6.79
C ASP A 86 -6.65 0.73 -7.03
N ASP A 87 -5.57 1.20 -6.39
CA ASP A 87 -5.11 2.59 -6.55
C ASP A 87 -3.60 2.74 -6.31
N PHE A 88 -3.05 3.84 -6.83
CA PHE A 88 -1.66 4.24 -6.68
C PHE A 88 -1.54 5.72 -6.27
N LEU A 89 -0.98 5.97 -5.09
CA LEU A 89 -0.77 7.30 -4.53
C LEU A 89 0.71 7.69 -4.53
N THR A 90 1.00 8.96 -4.81
CA THR A 90 2.34 9.53 -4.60
C THR A 90 2.27 10.52 -3.44
N LEU A 91 3.03 10.25 -2.39
CA LEU A 91 3.17 11.15 -1.26
C LEU A 91 4.01 12.40 -1.64
N PRO A 92 3.75 13.57 -1.04
CA PRO A 92 2.72 13.84 -0.03
C PRO A 92 1.31 13.85 -0.61
N VAL A 93 0.37 13.23 0.09
CA VAL A 93 -1.06 13.21 -0.25
C VAL A 93 -1.91 13.44 0.99
N SER A 94 -3.08 14.05 0.84
CA SER A 94 -3.98 14.28 1.98
C SER A 94 -4.50 12.93 2.50
N PRO A 95 -4.59 12.68 3.82
CA PRO A 95 -5.22 11.46 4.33
C PRO A 95 -6.68 11.27 3.92
N ARG A 96 -7.33 12.34 3.43
CA ARG A 96 -8.69 12.32 2.91
C ARG A 96 -8.79 11.76 1.47
N GLU A 97 -7.74 11.92 0.68
CA GLU A 97 -7.62 11.30 -0.66
C GLU A 97 -7.30 9.81 -0.50
#